data_AF-A0A7K0C9K9-F1
#
_entry.id   AF-A0A7K0C9K9-F1
#
_cell.length_a   1.000
_cell.length_b   1.000
_cell.length_c   1.000
_cell.angle_alpha   90.00
_cell.angle_beta   90.00
_cell.angle_gamma   90.00
#
_symmetry.space_group_name_H-M   'P 1'
#
loop_
_entity.id
_entity.type
_entity.pdbx_description
1 polymer ?
#
loop_
_entity_poly.entity_id
_entity_poly.type
_entity_poly.pdbx_seq_one_letter_code
_entity_poly.pdbx_strand_id
1 'polypeptide(L)'
;MDELRAVETRVAELVTLLSASPQVGGQAEELIRLLMRLYGAGLARVTALLAPEDVARLAADDLVGSLFILHDLHPRPTAARVEEALRSAGARLGAGLVLLGVDGGVARVRVDAAVGSCPSAGASVRRVVEQAVAAAAPEVTEVRVEQPVREPQLLQILPRGRR
;
A
#
# COMPACT_ATOMS: atom_id res chain seq x y z
N MET A 1 0.20 8.52 19.50
CA MET A 1 0.86 9.13 18.33
C MET A 1 2.23 9.71 18.69
N ASP A 2 2.34 10.52 19.75
CA ASP A 2 3.62 11.14 20.12
C ASP A 2 4.67 10.14 20.63
N GLU A 3 4.25 9.11 21.38
CA GLU A 3 5.15 8.04 21.84
C GLU A 3 5.73 7.24 20.67
N LEU A 4 4.91 6.88 19.68
CA LEU A 4 5.36 6.16 18.49
C LEU A 4 6.37 6.99 17.68
N ARG A 5 6.11 8.28 17.49
CA ARG A 5 7.06 9.19 16.82
C ARG A 5 8.37 9.32 17.59
N ALA A 6 8.32 9.33 18.93
CA ALA A 6 9.53 9.36 19.76
C ALA A 6 10.34 8.06 19.61
N VAL A 7 9.66 6.90 19.58
CA VAL A 7 10.29 5.60 19.31
C VAL A 7 10.93 5.57 17.92
N GLU A 8 10.21 5.98 16.87
CA GLU A 8 10.73 6.05 15.50
C GLU A 8 11.98 6.93 15.41
N THR A 9 11.92 8.13 16.01
CA THR A 9 13.06 9.06 16.06
C THR A 9 14.25 8.41 16.75
N ARG A 10 14.01 7.77 17.90
CA ARG A 10 15.07 7.11 18.66
C ARG A 10 15.68 5.94 17.90
N VAL A 11 14.88 5.16 17.18
CA VAL A 11 15.36 4.09 16.31
C VAL A 11 16.26 4.66 15.22
N ALA A 12 15.85 5.73 14.54
CA ALA A 12 16.64 6.36 13.49
C ALA A 12 17.99 6.91 14.00
N GLU A 13 17.99 7.54 15.18
CA GLU A 13 19.22 7.99 15.85
C GLU A 13 20.17 6.82 16.16
N LEU A 14 19.65 5.73 16.73
CA LEU A 14 20.44 4.55 17.06
C LEU A 14 20.99 3.89 15.80
N VAL A 15 20.19 3.75 14.74
CA VAL A 15 20.67 3.23 13.45
C VAL A 15 21.82 4.09 12.92
N THR A 16 21.69 5.42 12.98
CA THR A 16 22.75 6.34 12.54
C THR A 16 24.02 6.16 13.36
N LEU A 17 23.88 6.09 14.68
CA LEU A 17 25.00 5.90 15.61
C LEU A 17 25.72 4.57 15.38
N LEU A 18 24.97 3.47 15.27
CA LEU A 18 25.53 2.13 15.09
C LEU A 18 26.20 1.97 13.72
N SER A 19 25.64 2.60 12.69
CA SER A 19 26.19 2.58 11.32
C SER A 19 27.51 3.35 11.18
N ALA A 20 27.89 4.18 12.16
CA ALA A 20 29.18 4.90 12.13
C ALA A 20 30.39 3.94 12.23
N SER A 21 30.20 2.71 12.70
CA SER A 21 31.22 1.66 12.72
C SER A 21 30.75 0.45 11.91
N PRO A 22 31.46 0.02 10.86
CA PRO A 22 31.05 -1.12 10.03
C PRO A 22 30.84 -2.41 10.83
N GLN A 23 31.68 -2.65 11.85
CA GLN A 23 31.58 -3.84 12.69
C GLN A 23 30.33 -3.80 13.59
N VAL A 24 30.09 -2.66 14.26
CA VAL A 24 28.94 -2.50 15.15
C VAL A 24 27.64 -2.48 14.36
N GLY A 25 27.62 -1.79 13.22
CA GLY A 25 26.50 -1.78 12.29
C GLY A 25 26.14 -3.19 11.82
N GLY A 26 27.13 -3.98 11.39
CA GLY A 26 26.90 -5.37 10.97
C GLY A 26 26.33 -6.25 12.08
N GLN A 27 26.83 -6.12 13.32
CA GLN A 27 26.29 -6.86 14.47
C GLN A 27 24.86 -6.42 14.84
N ALA A 28 24.56 -5.12 14.75
CA ALA A 28 23.22 -4.59 14.98
C ALA A 28 22.22 -5.09 13.93
N GLU A 29 22.60 -5.09 12.65
CA GLU A 29 21.79 -5.65 11.57
C GLU A 29 21.52 -7.14 11.75
N GLU A 30 22.55 -7.91 12.12
CA GLU A 30 22.40 -9.34 12.41
C GLU A 30 21.43 -9.57 13.59
N LEU A 31 21.60 -8.82 14.68
CA LEU A 31 20.70 -8.89 15.84
C LEU A 31 19.25 -8.58 15.45
N ILE A 32 19.01 -7.48 14.72
CA ILE A 32 17.66 -7.10 14.26
C ILE A 32 17.08 -8.20 13.38
N ARG A 33 17.86 -8.75 12.45
CA ARG A 33 17.41 -9.85 11.59
C ARG A 33 17.03 -11.10 12.39
N LEU A 34 17.81 -11.45 13.41
CA LEU A 34 17.54 -12.58 14.29
C LEU A 34 16.29 -12.35 15.15
N LEU A 35 16.11 -11.15 15.71
CA LEU A 35 14.92 -10.78 16.46
C LEU A 35 13.66 -10.81 15.60
N MET A 36 13.73 -10.24 14.38
CA MET A 36 12.64 -10.27 13.42
C MET A 36 12.23 -11.71 13.07
N ARG A 37 13.22 -12.60 12.86
CA ARG A 37 12.95 -14.02 12.62
C ARG A 37 12.34 -14.71 13.84
N LEU A 38 12.87 -14.44 15.04
CA LEU A 38 12.39 -15.05 16.29
C LEU A 38 10.94 -14.66 16.57
N TYR A 39 10.62 -13.37 16.53
CA TYR A 39 9.27 -12.88 16.77
C TYR A 39 8.30 -13.31 15.67
N GLY A 40 8.73 -13.30 14.41
CA GLY A 40 7.93 -13.82 13.30
C GLY A 40 7.57 -15.30 13.48
N ALA A 41 8.54 -16.14 13.89
CA ALA A 41 8.27 -17.55 14.19
C ALA A 41 7.31 -17.73 15.38
N GLY A 42 7.45 -16.90 16.42
CA GLY A 42 6.53 -16.89 17.55
C GLY A 42 5.10 -16.51 17.14
N LEU A 43 4.95 -15.44 16.36
CA LEU A 43 3.66 -15.00 15.81
C LEU A 43 3.03 -16.07 14.92
N ALA A 44 3.81 -16.69 14.04
CA ALA A 44 3.34 -17.79 13.19
C ALA A 44 2.84 -18.98 14.01
N ARG A 45 3.50 -19.28 15.14
CA ARG A 45 3.03 -20.31 16.06
C ARG A 45 1.73 -19.91 16.75
N VAL A 46 1.59 -18.66 17.16
CA VAL A 46 0.35 -18.14 17.77
C VAL A 46 -0.81 -18.25 16.77
N THR A 47 -0.64 -17.78 15.53
CA THR A 47 -1.70 -17.85 14.51
C THR A 47 -2.08 -19.30 14.18
N ALA A 48 -1.11 -20.22 14.14
CA ALA A 48 -1.37 -21.64 13.93
C ALA A 48 -2.14 -22.32 15.07
N LEU A 49 -2.22 -21.72 16.26
CA LEU A 49 -2.99 -22.23 17.40
C LEU A 49 -4.41 -21.64 17.48
N LEU A 50 -4.72 -20.63 16.66
CA LEU A 50 -6.01 -19.95 16.64
C LEU A 50 -6.90 -20.48 15.52
N ALA A 51 -8.21 -20.29 15.66
CA ALA A 51 -9.15 -20.51 14.56
C ALA A 51 -8.95 -19.43 13.47
N PRO A 52 -9.18 -19.75 12.18
CA PRO A 52 -9.03 -18.78 11.10
C PRO A 52 -9.85 -17.50 11.30
N GLU A 53 -11.05 -17.59 11.87
CA GLU A 53 -11.88 -16.43 12.20
C GLU A 53 -11.25 -15.52 13.26
N ASP A 54 -10.53 -16.08 14.24
CA ASP A 54 -9.84 -15.31 15.26
C ASP A 54 -8.61 -14.61 14.69
N VAL A 55 -7.87 -15.28 13.80
CA VAL A 55 -6.75 -14.66 13.07
C VAL A 55 -7.26 -13.51 12.20
N ALA A 56 -8.39 -13.68 11.51
CA ALA A 56 -9.01 -12.62 10.72
C ALA A 56 -9.46 -11.44 11.58
N ARG A 57 -10.00 -11.70 12.77
CA ARG A 57 -10.39 -10.67 13.74
C ARG A 57 -9.20 -9.88 14.28
N LEU A 58 -8.09 -10.56 14.60
CA LEU A 58 -6.84 -9.91 15.00
C LEU A 58 -6.26 -9.05 13.87
N ALA A 59 -6.27 -9.57 12.64
CA ALA A 59 -5.77 -8.86 11.46
C ALA A 59 -6.60 -7.62 11.08
N ALA A 60 -7.82 -7.49 11.61
CA ALA A 60 -8.67 -6.32 11.40
C ALA A 60 -8.29 -5.12 12.30
N ASP A 61 -7.46 -5.33 13.33
CA ASP A 61 -6.83 -4.23 14.07
C ASP A 61 -5.64 -3.69 13.26
N ASP A 62 -5.56 -2.37 13.07
CA ASP A 62 -4.58 -1.74 12.18
C ASP A 62 -3.12 -2.04 12.60
N LEU A 63 -2.84 -2.04 13.90
CA LEU A 63 -1.50 -2.27 14.42
C LEU A 63 -1.13 -3.75 14.30
N VAL A 64 -2.02 -4.65 14.73
CA VAL A 64 -1.79 -6.10 14.67
C VAL A 64 -1.73 -6.59 13.23
N GLY A 65 -2.61 -6.09 12.36
CA GLY A 65 -2.60 -6.35 10.93
C GLY A 65 -1.27 -5.93 10.28
N SER A 66 -0.74 -4.76 10.64
CA SER A 66 0.57 -4.30 10.17
C SER A 66 1.72 -5.21 10.61
N LEU A 67 1.69 -5.72 11.85
CA LEU A 67 2.66 -6.71 12.33
C LEU A 67 2.56 -8.03 11.57
N PHE A 68 1.35 -8.50 11.27
CA PHE A 68 1.17 -9.71 10.47
C PHE A 68 1.68 -9.53 9.05
N ILE A 69 1.47 -8.37 8.44
CA ILE A 69 2.03 -8.05 7.12
C ILE A 69 3.56 -8.07 7.15
N LEU A 70 4.18 -7.43 8.15
CA LEU A 70 5.64 -7.39 8.31
C LEU A 70 6.29 -8.78 8.42
N HIS A 71 5.53 -9.77 8.89
CA HIS A 71 5.98 -11.16 9.06
C HIS A 71 5.40 -12.14 8.03
N ASP A 72 4.73 -11.65 6.98
CA ASP A 72 4.07 -12.48 5.94
C ASP A 72 2.99 -13.44 6.49
N LEU A 73 2.31 -13.05 7.57
CA LEU A 73 1.28 -13.82 8.27
C LEU A 73 -0.14 -13.30 8.08
N HIS A 74 -0.32 -12.25 7.28
CA HIS A 74 -1.63 -11.64 7.09
C HIS A 74 -2.58 -12.63 6.36
N PRO A 75 -3.80 -12.90 6.88
CA PRO A 75 -4.68 -13.94 6.34
C PRO A 75 -5.23 -13.62 4.94
N ARG A 76 -5.25 -12.32 4.58
CA ARG A 76 -5.61 -11.86 3.23
C ARG A 76 -4.35 -11.52 2.41
N PRO A 77 -4.27 -11.96 1.14
CA PRO A 77 -3.18 -11.58 0.25
C PRO A 77 -3.18 -10.08 -0.03
N THR A 78 -2.02 -9.54 -0.40
CA THR A 78 -1.81 -8.12 -0.69
C THR A 78 -2.84 -7.58 -1.69
N ALA A 79 -3.07 -8.28 -2.81
CA ALA A 79 -4.03 -7.86 -3.82
C ALA A 79 -5.44 -7.67 -3.25
N ALA A 80 -5.93 -8.62 -2.45
CA ALA A 80 -7.26 -8.53 -1.85
C ALA A 80 -7.38 -7.39 -0.83
N ARG A 81 -6.29 -7.06 -0.11
CA ARG A 81 -6.25 -5.88 0.78
C ARG A 81 -6.27 -4.58 -0.01
N VAL A 82 -5.47 -4.51 -1.07
CA VAL A 82 -5.41 -3.33 -1.94
C VAL A 82 -6.76 -3.10 -2.63
N GLU A 83 -7.41 -4.12 -3.16
CA GLU A 83 -8.74 -4.02 -3.77
C GLU A 83 -9.79 -3.45 -2.82
N GLU A 84 -9.78 -3.89 -1.56
CA GLU A 84 -10.66 -3.36 -0.51
C GLU A 84 -10.44 -1.86 -0.30
N ALA A 85 -9.18 -1.47 -0.15
CA ALA A 85 -8.79 -0.09 0.07
C ALA A 85 -9.15 0.81 -1.11
N LEU A 86 -8.94 0.32 -2.34
CA LEU A 86 -9.31 1.02 -3.56
C LEU A 86 -10.82 1.17 -3.69
N ARG A 87 -11.61 0.16 -3.32
CA ARG A 87 -13.07 0.27 -3.35
C ARG A 87 -13.58 1.36 -2.42
N SER A 88 -13.03 1.42 -1.19
CA SER A 88 -13.35 2.47 -0.21
C SER A 88 -12.88 3.86 -0.68
N ALA A 89 -11.67 3.96 -1.25
CA ALA A 89 -11.15 5.20 -1.81
C ALA A 89 -11.99 5.69 -3.01
N GLY A 90 -12.36 4.79 -3.92
CA GLY A 90 -13.18 5.07 -5.08
C GLY A 90 -14.56 5.59 -4.70
N ALA A 91 -15.20 4.98 -3.70
CA ALA A 91 -16.48 5.45 -3.16
C ALA A 91 -16.40 6.89 -2.62
N ARG A 92 -15.30 7.24 -1.94
CA ARG A 92 -15.06 8.62 -1.46
C ARG A 92 -14.79 9.61 -2.58
N LEU A 93 -14.13 9.16 -3.64
CA LEU A 93 -13.77 9.98 -4.81
C LEU A 93 -14.89 10.07 -5.86
N GLY A 94 -15.90 9.22 -5.80
CA GLY A 94 -16.91 9.08 -6.86
C GLY A 94 -16.30 8.55 -8.17
N ALA A 95 -15.25 7.73 -8.09
CA ALA A 95 -14.54 7.18 -9.24
C ALA A 95 -14.33 5.66 -9.10
N GLY A 96 -14.38 4.93 -10.22
CA GLY A 96 -14.01 3.52 -10.25
C GLY A 96 -12.49 3.37 -10.16
N LEU A 97 -12.01 2.59 -9.19
CA LEU A 97 -10.60 2.25 -9.05
C LEU A 97 -10.45 0.74 -9.17
N VAL A 98 -9.65 0.28 -10.12
CA VAL A 98 -9.47 -1.14 -10.41
C VAL A 98 -7.99 -1.50 -10.24
N LEU A 99 -7.72 -2.50 -9.41
CA LEU A 99 -6.38 -3.08 -9.29
C LEU A 99 -6.10 -3.95 -10.52
N LEU A 100 -4.98 -3.69 -11.21
CA LEU A 100 -4.53 -4.49 -12.34
C LEU A 100 -3.57 -5.60 -11.92
N GLY A 101 -2.91 -5.43 -10.78
CA GLY A 101 -1.99 -6.40 -10.21
C GLY A 101 -1.03 -5.75 -9.21
N VAL A 102 -0.37 -6.60 -8.43
CA VAL A 102 0.71 -6.23 -7.52
C VAL A 102 1.89 -7.14 -7.83
N ASP A 103 2.98 -6.58 -8.34
CA ASP A 103 4.18 -7.33 -8.73
C ASP A 103 5.42 -6.63 -8.16
N GLY A 104 6.28 -7.37 -7.44
CA GLY A 104 7.55 -6.85 -6.95
C GLY A 104 7.45 -5.58 -6.08
N GLY A 105 6.38 -5.45 -5.29
CA GLY A 105 6.11 -4.25 -4.48
C GLY A 105 5.51 -3.07 -5.26
N VAL A 106 5.14 -3.25 -6.53
CA VAL A 106 4.50 -2.23 -7.36
C VAL A 106 3.03 -2.57 -7.58
N ALA A 107 2.13 -1.70 -7.13
CA ALA A 107 0.70 -1.81 -7.41
C ALA A 107 0.32 -1.00 -8.66
N ARG A 108 -0.30 -1.65 -9.65
CA ARG A 108 -0.84 -0.99 -10.85
C ARG A 108 -2.34 -0.79 -10.69
N VAL A 109 -2.81 0.44 -10.78
CA VAL A 109 -4.21 0.81 -10.57
C VAL A 109 -4.73 1.57 -11.77
N ARG A 110 -5.89 1.20 -12.29
CA ARG A 110 -6.63 1.94 -13.33
C ARG A 110 -7.74 2.76 -12.71
N VAL A 111 -7.95 3.97 -13.23
CA VAL A 111 -9.10 4.80 -12.90
C VAL A 111 -10.17 4.69 -13.99
N ASP A 112 -11.24 3.94 -13.71
CA ASP A 112 -12.39 3.79 -14.59
C ASP A 112 -13.35 4.97 -14.32
N ALA A 113 -13.15 6.05 -15.08
CA ALA A 113 -14.03 7.22 -15.22
C ALA A 113 -14.53 7.90 -13.93
N ALA A 114 -14.04 9.11 -13.66
CA ALA A 114 -14.74 10.06 -12.79
C ALA A 114 -15.95 10.64 -13.54
N VAL A 115 -17.14 10.62 -12.92
CA VAL A 115 -18.25 11.47 -13.35
C VAL A 115 -17.81 12.92 -13.15
N GLY A 116 -17.36 13.60 -14.20
CA GLY A 116 -16.91 15.00 -14.16
C GLY A 116 -15.40 15.26 -14.17
N SER A 117 -14.62 14.49 -14.93
CA SER A 117 -13.16 14.64 -15.06
C SER A 117 -12.70 16.03 -15.53
N CYS A 118 -12.34 16.90 -14.58
CA CYS A 118 -11.47 18.05 -14.80
C CYS A 118 -9.99 17.61 -14.72
N PRO A 119 -9.13 17.92 -15.71
CA PRO A 119 -7.73 17.47 -15.75
C PRO A 119 -6.88 17.86 -14.51
N SER A 120 -7.30 18.89 -13.77
CA SER A 120 -6.64 19.35 -12.54
C SER A 120 -6.86 18.45 -11.31
N ALA A 121 -7.78 17.46 -11.38
CA ALA A 121 -8.07 16.55 -10.27
C ALA A 121 -7.13 15.32 -10.17
N GLY A 122 -6.30 15.06 -11.20
CA GLY A 122 -5.48 13.84 -11.29
C GLY A 122 -4.46 13.67 -10.16
N ALA A 123 -3.84 14.77 -9.70
CA ALA A 123 -2.89 14.74 -8.59
C ALA A 123 -3.56 14.42 -7.25
N SER A 124 -4.80 14.86 -7.05
CA SER A 124 -5.58 14.59 -5.84
C SER A 124 -6.03 13.12 -5.79
N VAL A 125 -6.48 12.57 -6.92
CA VAL A 125 -6.83 11.15 -7.04
C VAL A 125 -5.61 10.27 -6.78
N ARG A 126 -4.46 10.55 -7.42
CA ARG A 126 -3.22 9.80 -7.21
C ARG A 126 -2.82 9.74 -5.73
N ARG A 127 -2.86 10.88 -5.03
CA ARG A 127 -2.51 10.93 -3.59
C ARG A 127 -3.45 10.09 -2.74
N VAL A 128 -4.77 10.14 -3.01
CA VAL A 128 -5.76 9.34 -2.27
C VAL A 128 -5.56 7.85 -2.52
N VAL A 129 -5.26 7.46 -3.77
CA VAL A 129 -4.90 6.08 -4.12
C VAL A 129 -3.63 5.65 -3.37
N GLU A 130 -2.56 6.44 -3.42
CA GLU A 130 -1.30 6.14 -2.73
C GLU A 130 -1.49 5.97 -1.22
N GLN A 131 -2.24 6.87 -0.58
CA GLN A 131 -2.52 6.78 0.84
C GLN A 131 -3.34 5.53 1.19
N ALA A 132 -4.34 5.20 0.38
CA ALA A 132 -5.16 4.01 0.59
C ALA A 132 -4.34 2.72 0.43
N VAL A 133 -3.47 2.66 -0.58
CA VAL A 133 -2.59 1.52 -0.81
C VAL A 133 -1.55 1.41 0.30
N ALA A 134 -0.88 2.50 0.69
CA ALA A 134 0.13 2.49 1.74
C ALA A 134 -0.44 2.06 3.11
N ALA A 135 -1.67 2.46 3.42
CA ALA A 135 -2.35 2.04 4.64
C ALA A 135 -2.72 0.55 4.62
N ALA A 136 -3.20 0.05 3.47
CA ALA A 136 -3.67 -1.32 3.36
C ALA A 136 -2.56 -2.34 3.06
N ALA A 137 -1.48 -1.91 2.43
CA ALA A 137 -0.36 -2.71 1.97
C ALA A 137 0.97 -1.95 2.11
N PRO A 138 1.51 -1.82 3.33
CA PRO A 138 2.77 -1.13 3.60
C PRO A 138 3.98 -1.77 2.91
N GLU A 139 3.87 -3.03 2.48
CA GLU A 139 4.89 -3.70 1.67
C GLU A 139 4.92 -3.26 0.20
N VAL A 140 3.90 -2.52 -0.27
CA VAL A 140 3.87 -1.90 -1.60
C VAL A 140 4.66 -0.60 -1.53
N THR A 141 5.77 -0.55 -2.23
CA THR A 141 6.71 0.59 -2.23
C THR A 141 6.43 1.60 -3.33
N GLU A 142 5.73 1.19 -4.40
CA GLU A 142 5.39 2.05 -5.53
C GLU A 142 3.93 1.84 -5.99
N VAL A 143 3.24 2.93 -6.32
CA VAL A 143 1.90 2.90 -6.89
C VAL A 143 1.89 3.59 -8.26
N ARG A 144 1.49 2.84 -9.28
CA ARG A 144 1.33 3.32 -10.66
C ARG A 144 -0.14 3.48 -10.99
N VAL A 145 -0.56 4.70 -11.23
CA VAL A 145 -1.94 5.03 -11.60
C VAL A 145 -2.01 5.24 -13.11
N GLU A 146 -2.70 4.34 -13.79
CA GLU A 146 -3.01 4.43 -15.21
C GLU A 146 -4.34 5.18 -15.40
N GLN A 147 -4.31 6.22 -16.23
CA GLN A 147 -5.53 6.86 -16.72
C GLN A 147 -5.84 6.30 -18.12
N PRO A 148 -7.11 6.04 -18.45
CA PRO A 148 -7.47 5.70 -19.82
C PRO A 148 -7.03 6.83 -20.74
N VAL A 149 -6.24 6.50 -21.77
CA VAL A 149 -5.95 7.42 -22.86
C VAL A 149 -7.29 7.70 -23.55
N ARG A 150 -7.79 8.93 -23.46
CA ARG A 150 -8.89 9.36 -24.34
C ARG A 150 -8.35 9.31 -25.76
N GLU A 151 -8.77 8.33 -26.55
CA GLU A 151 -8.62 8.41 -27.99
C GLU A 151 -9.29 9.71 -28.46
N PRO A 152 -8.60 10.58 -29.21
CA PRO A 152 -9.20 11.81 -29.67
C PRO A 152 -10.41 11.45 -30.53
N GLN A 153 -11.60 11.87 -30.09
CA GLN A 153 -12.80 11.77 -30.90
C GLN A 153 -12.53 12.49 -32.21
N LEU A 154 -12.38 11.73 -33.29
CA LEU A 154 -12.23 12.26 -34.63
C LEU A 154 -13.51 13.05 -34.95
N LEU A 155 -13.46 14.36 -34.77
CA LEU A 155 -14.50 15.27 -35.21
C LEU A 155 -14.57 15.15 -36.74
N GLN A 156 -15.55 14.39 -37.24
CA GLN A 156 -15.87 14.37 -38.67
C GLN A 156 -16.37 15.76 -39.07
N ILE A 157 -15.47 16.59 -39.59
CA ILE A 157 -15.84 17.84 -40.25
C ILE A 157 -16.49 17.46 -41.59
N LEU A 158 -17.82 17.42 -41.63
CA LEU A 158 -18.55 17.33 -42.89
C LEU A 158 -18.25 18.58 -43.73
N PRO A 159 -17.83 18.47 -44.99
CA PRO A 159 -17.65 19.63 -45.84
C PRO A 159 -19.00 20.29 -46.11
N ARG A 160 -19.13 21.55 -45.72
CA ARG A 160 -20.27 22.42 -46.08
C ARG A 160 -20.37 22.50 -47.61
N GLY A 161 -21.39 21.87 -48.19
CA GLY A 161 -21.74 22.05 -49.59
C GLY A 161 -22.08 23.51 -49.87
N ARG A 162 -21.29 24.17 -50.72
CA ARG A 162 -21.61 25.46 -51.32
C ARG A 162 -22.73 25.26 -52.34
N ARG A 163 -23.82 26.02 -52.19
CA ARG A 163 -24.80 26.27 -53.25
C ARG A 163 -24.26 27.29 -54.23
#